data_AF-A0A081BRE6-F1
#
_entry.id   AF-A0A081BRE6-F1
#
_cell.length_a   1.000
_cell.length_b   1.000
_cell.length_c   1.000
_cell.angle_alpha   90.00
_cell.angle_beta   90.00
_cell.angle_gamma   90.00
#
_symmetry.space_group_name_H-M   'P 1'
#
loop_
_entity.id
_entity.type
_entity.pdbx_description
1 polymer ?
#
loop_
_entity_poly.entity_id
_entity_poly.type
_entity_poly.pdbx_seq_one_letter_code
_entity_poly.pdbx_strand_id
1 'polypeptide(L)'
;MNARLLIPNSLTFARLLLFPQFLTAWHQHLCVLAFGTLLLVVGSDALDGYAARKLNAVSSAGAWFDVCADFVFIFGTFTLFAIHNLYPLWVLGVIAAMFGQFLLTNLLFKRIMYDPFGKYFGRALFVAIGITVMMPTQTVCMICSILILFAAIGSASARLLFLWRRLICSN
;
A
#
# COMPACT_ATOMS: atom_id res chain seq x y z
N MET A 1 23.90 -17.67 -13.40
CA MET A 1 23.04 -16.47 -13.23
C MET A 1 21.92 -16.85 -12.27
N ASN A 2 21.91 -16.25 -11.07
CA ASN A 2 21.20 -16.79 -9.90
C ASN A 2 19.70 -16.48 -9.93
N ALA A 3 18.88 -17.51 -10.18
CA ALA A 3 17.41 -17.45 -10.12
C ALA A 3 16.85 -16.99 -8.74
N ARG A 4 17.68 -16.97 -7.69
CA ARG A 4 17.32 -16.49 -6.35
C ARG A 4 17.06 -14.97 -6.26
N LEU A 5 17.53 -14.18 -7.24
CA LEU A 5 17.31 -12.72 -7.28
C LEU A 5 16.12 -12.31 -8.15
N LEU A 6 15.64 -13.19 -9.05
CA LEU A 6 14.56 -12.85 -9.99
C LEU A 6 13.16 -12.99 -9.38
N ILE A 7 12.96 -13.89 -8.41
CA ILE A 7 11.63 -14.21 -7.86
C ILE A 7 10.99 -13.04 -7.10
N PRO A 8 11.72 -12.25 -6.28
CA PRO A 8 11.12 -11.08 -5.62
C PRO A 8 10.78 -9.96 -6.62
N ASN A 9 11.59 -9.83 -7.68
CA ASN A 9 11.51 -8.72 -8.61
C ASN A 9 10.33 -8.87 -9.59
N SER A 10 9.96 -10.11 -9.95
CA SER A 10 8.88 -10.37 -10.89
C SER A 10 7.50 -9.93 -10.39
N LEU A 11 7.27 -9.92 -9.06
CA LEU A 11 5.97 -9.48 -8.51
C LEU A 11 5.83 -7.99 -8.46
N THR A 12 6.88 -7.31 -8.01
CA THR A 12 6.89 -5.85 -8.03
C THR A 12 6.70 -5.36 -9.46
N PHE A 13 7.32 -6.06 -10.43
CA PHE A 13 7.09 -5.83 -11.85
C PHE A 13 5.66 -6.13 -12.29
N ALA A 14 5.07 -7.24 -11.82
CA ALA A 14 3.68 -7.58 -12.10
C ALA A 14 2.73 -6.50 -11.58
N ARG A 15 2.93 -6.00 -10.35
CA ARG A 15 2.13 -4.90 -9.78
C ARG A 15 2.28 -3.60 -10.58
N LEU A 16 3.49 -3.30 -11.04
CA LEU A 16 3.76 -2.15 -11.90
C LEU A 16 3.06 -2.27 -13.27
N LEU A 17 2.96 -3.47 -13.83
CA LEU A 17 2.24 -3.79 -15.07
C LEU A 17 0.72 -3.82 -14.89
N LEU A 18 0.23 -4.27 -13.73
CA LEU A 18 -1.18 -4.34 -13.40
C LEU A 18 -1.77 -2.95 -13.10
N PHE A 19 -0.96 -1.98 -12.69
CA PHE A 19 -1.39 -0.60 -12.45
C PHE A 19 -1.97 0.09 -13.71
N PRO A 20 -1.26 0.20 -14.85
CA PRO A 20 -1.84 0.80 -16.06
C PRO A 20 -3.06 0.02 -16.57
N GLN A 21 -3.05 -1.31 -16.44
CA GLN A 21 -4.23 -2.13 -16.76
C GLN A 21 -5.44 -1.73 -15.91
N PHE A 22 -5.25 -1.57 -14.59
CA PHE A 22 -6.29 -1.10 -13.68
C PHE A 22 -6.82 0.29 -14.09
N LEU A 23 -5.93 1.23 -14.43
CA LEU A 23 -6.32 2.58 -14.88
C LEU A 23 -7.18 2.52 -16.15
N THR A 24 -6.78 1.71 -17.14
CA THR A 24 -7.56 1.57 -18.38
C THR A 24 -8.92 0.92 -18.13
N ALA A 25 -8.99 -0.11 -17.29
CA ALA A 25 -10.24 -0.78 -16.93
C ALA A 25 -11.20 0.18 -16.21
N TRP A 26 -10.69 1.01 -15.30
CA TRP A 26 -11.46 2.05 -14.64
C TRP A 26 -12.01 3.08 -15.63
N HIS A 27 -11.16 3.58 -16.53
CA HIS A 27 -11.56 4.61 -17.50
C HIS A 27 -12.59 4.09 -18.52
N GLN A 28 -12.54 2.80 -18.85
CA GLN A 28 -13.52 2.14 -19.72
C GLN A 28 -14.81 1.74 -18.98
N HIS A 29 -14.97 2.11 -17.71
CA HIS A 29 -16.10 1.72 -16.86
C HIS A 29 -16.27 0.20 -16.71
N LEU A 30 -15.20 -0.58 -16.91
CA LEU A 30 -15.18 -2.03 -16.78
C LEU A 30 -14.94 -2.42 -15.32
N CYS A 31 -15.95 -2.19 -14.47
CA CYS A 31 -15.82 -2.42 -13.01
C CYS A 31 -15.37 -3.85 -12.66
N VAL A 32 -15.87 -4.85 -13.38
CA VAL A 32 -15.49 -6.26 -13.17
C VAL A 32 -14.00 -6.49 -13.48
N LEU A 33 -13.49 -5.87 -14.55
CA LEU A 33 -12.09 -6.00 -14.94
C LEU A 33 -11.17 -5.23 -13.98
N ALA A 34 -11.58 -4.02 -13.56
CA ALA A 34 -10.84 -3.23 -12.57
C ALA A 34 -10.76 -3.97 -11.22
N PHE A 35 -11.87 -4.52 -10.75
CA PHE A 35 -11.91 -5.31 -9.52
C PHE A 35 -11.12 -6.62 -9.65
N GLY A 36 -11.23 -7.33 -10.79
CA GLY A 36 -10.44 -8.53 -11.06
C GLY A 36 -8.93 -8.25 -11.07
N THR A 37 -8.51 -7.12 -11.64
CA THR A 37 -7.10 -6.69 -11.64
C THR A 37 -6.62 -6.42 -10.20
N LEU A 38 -7.46 -5.77 -9.38
CA LEU A 38 -7.16 -5.54 -7.96
C LEU A 38 -7.04 -6.86 -7.18
N LEU A 39 -7.93 -7.82 -7.43
CA LEU A 39 -7.84 -9.14 -6.81
C LEU A 39 -6.58 -9.89 -7.21
N LEU A 40 -6.15 -9.77 -8.47
CA LEU A 40 -4.87 -10.35 -8.91
C LEU A 40 -3.69 -9.69 -8.19
N VAL A 41 -3.69 -8.37 -8.05
CA VAL A 41 -2.65 -7.63 -7.30
C VAL A 41 -2.54 -8.12 -5.85
N VAL A 42 -3.67 -8.20 -5.14
CA VAL A 42 -3.71 -8.64 -3.74
C VAL A 42 -3.40 -10.14 -3.61
N GLY A 43 -3.90 -10.95 -4.55
CA GLY A 43 -3.70 -12.39 -4.58
C GLY A 43 -2.25 -12.79 -4.85
N SER A 44 -1.56 -12.08 -5.74
CA SER A 44 -0.14 -12.29 -6.00
C SER A 44 0.70 -12.09 -4.74
N ASP A 45 0.43 -11.05 -3.94
CA ASP A 45 1.16 -10.83 -2.66
C ASP A 45 1.02 -12.01 -1.68
N ALA A 46 -0.16 -12.64 -1.62
CA ALA A 46 -0.40 -13.78 -0.75
C ALA A 46 0.31 -15.06 -1.22
N LEU A 47 0.26 -15.35 -2.53
CA LEU A 47 0.89 -16.52 -3.13
C LEU A 47 2.42 -16.46 -3.02
N ASP A 48 3.01 -15.29 -3.22
CA ASP A 48 4.45 -15.13 -3.18
C ASP A 48 5.00 -14.95 -1.77
N GLY A 49 4.22 -14.39 -0.84
CA GLY A 49 4.54 -14.47 0.58
C GLY A 49 4.64 -15.92 1.08
N TYR A 50 3.90 -16.86 0.48
CA TYR A 50 4.03 -18.30 0.77
C TYR A 50 5.27 -18.91 0.08
N ALA A 51 5.51 -18.62 -1.20
CA ALA A 51 6.66 -19.12 -1.94
C ALA A 51 8.01 -18.60 -1.39
N ALA A 52 8.11 -17.32 -1.08
CA ALA A 52 9.31 -16.68 -0.53
C ALA A 52 9.67 -17.21 0.86
N ARG A 53 8.66 -17.49 1.71
CA ARG A 53 8.86 -18.14 3.02
C ARG A 53 9.40 -19.56 2.88
N LYS A 54 8.96 -20.29 1.85
CA LYS A 54 9.43 -21.66 1.59
C LYS A 54 10.87 -21.69 1.02
N LEU A 55 11.31 -20.62 0.36
CA LEU A 55 12.60 -20.54 -0.33
C LEU A 55 13.70 -19.79 0.45
N ASN A 56 13.42 -19.25 1.65
CA ASN A 56 14.35 -18.46 2.46
C ASN A 56 15.07 -17.33 1.68
N ALA A 57 14.40 -16.79 0.65
CA ALA A 57 14.98 -15.81 -0.29
C ALA A 57 14.37 -14.41 -0.07
N VAL A 58 14.37 -13.93 1.16
CA VAL A 58 13.90 -12.58 1.49
C VAL A 58 15.07 -11.60 1.33
N SER A 59 15.04 -10.77 0.29
CA SER A 59 16.05 -9.70 0.10
C SER A 59 15.55 -8.37 0.64
N SER A 60 16.44 -7.62 1.30
CA SER A 60 16.16 -6.27 1.80
C SER A 60 15.81 -5.29 0.67
N ALA A 61 16.48 -5.40 -0.47
CA ALA A 61 16.21 -4.58 -1.65
C ALA A 61 14.80 -4.85 -2.23
N GLY A 62 14.43 -6.13 -2.39
CA GLY A 62 13.10 -6.51 -2.89
C GLY A 62 11.97 -6.02 -1.99
N ALA A 63 12.14 -6.09 -0.67
CA ALA A 63 11.16 -5.58 0.29
C ALA A 63 10.98 -4.05 0.19
N TRP A 64 12.01 -3.29 -0.17
CA TRP A 64 11.90 -1.84 -0.37
C TRP A 64 11.16 -1.52 -1.66
N PHE A 65 11.51 -2.19 -2.75
CA PHE A 65 10.83 -2.08 -4.04
C PHE A 65 9.34 -2.43 -3.95
N ASP A 66 9.01 -3.46 -3.18
CA ASP A 66 7.64 -3.90 -2.91
C ASP A 66 6.78 -2.80 -2.26
N VAL A 67 7.28 -2.17 -1.19
CA VAL A 67 6.60 -1.07 -0.49
C VAL A 67 6.46 0.17 -1.37
N CYS A 68 7.47 0.46 -2.19
CA CYS A 68 7.41 1.56 -3.15
C CYS A 68 6.36 1.33 -4.25
N ALA A 69 6.30 0.12 -4.82
CA ALA A 69 5.32 -0.21 -5.85
C ALA A 69 3.89 -0.18 -5.32
N ASP A 70 3.66 -0.69 -4.10
CA ASP A 70 2.36 -0.58 -3.43
C ASP A 70 1.94 0.87 -3.22
N PHE A 71 2.88 1.71 -2.77
CA PHE A 71 2.61 3.13 -2.61
C PHE A 71 2.26 3.80 -3.93
N VAL A 72 2.99 3.52 -5.01
CA VAL A 72 2.69 4.08 -6.34
C VAL A 72 1.30 3.64 -6.81
N PHE A 73 0.94 2.36 -6.64
CA PHE A 73 -0.37 1.85 -7.01
C PHE A 73 -1.48 2.56 -6.21
N ILE A 74 -1.36 2.59 -4.89
CA ILE A 74 -2.34 3.19 -3.98
C ILE A 74 -2.45 4.69 -4.26
N PHE A 75 -1.33 5.42 -4.22
CA PHE A 75 -1.31 6.87 -4.40
C PHE A 75 -1.82 7.27 -5.77
N GLY A 76 -1.42 6.55 -6.83
CA GLY A 76 -1.91 6.77 -8.18
C GLY A 76 -3.41 6.52 -8.32
N THR A 77 -3.93 5.46 -7.69
CA THR A 77 -5.36 5.14 -7.69
C THR A 77 -6.19 6.20 -6.95
N PHE A 78 -5.75 6.63 -5.76
CA PHE A 78 -6.43 7.70 -5.04
C PHE A 78 -6.32 9.05 -5.76
N THR A 79 -5.23 9.29 -6.51
CA THR A 79 -5.08 10.50 -7.32
C THR A 79 -6.10 10.50 -8.45
N LEU A 80 -6.28 9.36 -9.13
CA LEU A 80 -7.33 9.18 -10.13
C LEU A 80 -8.72 9.45 -9.53
N PHE A 81 -9.01 8.88 -8.36
CA PHE A 81 -10.28 9.10 -7.68
C PHE A 81 -10.50 10.56 -7.27
N ALA A 82 -9.44 11.27 -6.86
CA ALA A 82 -9.51 12.69 -6.53
C ALA A 82 -9.78 13.56 -7.77
N ILE A 83 -9.15 13.24 -8.91
CA ILE A 83 -9.42 13.93 -10.20
C ILE A 83 -10.88 13.76 -10.63
N HIS A 84 -11.47 12.58 -10.35
CA HIS A 84 -12.89 12.32 -10.58
C HIS A 84 -13.82 12.82 -9.46
N ASN A 85 -13.33 13.65 -8.53
CA ASN A 85 -14.08 14.20 -7.40
C ASN A 85 -14.72 13.18 -6.43
N LEU A 86 -14.27 11.92 -6.47
CA LEU A 86 -14.74 10.87 -5.55
C LEU A 86 -14.14 11.04 -4.16
N TYR A 87 -12.86 11.40 -4.11
CA TYR A 87 -12.14 11.63 -2.85
C TYR A 87 -11.64 13.07 -2.75
N PRO A 88 -11.72 13.68 -1.56
CA PRO A 88 -11.15 15.00 -1.33
C PRO A 88 -9.62 14.94 -1.30
N LEU A 89 -8.98 16.01 -1.79
CA LEU A 89 -7.52 16.11 -1.92
C LEU A 89 -6.74 15.89 -0.61
N TRP A 90 -7.37 16.16 0.55
CA TRP A 90 -6.72 15.94 1.85
C TRP A 90 -6.38 14.46 2.09
N VAL A 91 -7.11 13.52 1.49
CA VAL A 91 -6.82 12.07 1.61
C VAL A 91 -5.47 11.74 1.00
N LEU A 92 -5.11 12.37 -0.13
CA LEU A 92 -3.78 12.23 -0.73
C LEU A 92 -2.69 12.75 0.21
N GLY A 93 -2.95 13.89 0.86
CA GLY A 93 -2.05 14.44 1.88
C GLY A 93 -1.81 13.46 3.03
N VAL A 94 -2.86 12.81 3.53
CA VAL A 94 -2.75 11.78 4.60
C VAL A 94 -1.93 10.58 4.13
N ILE A 95 -2.21 10.05 2.93
CA ILE A 95 -1.48 8.89 2.37
C ILE A 95 0.01 9.24 2.18
N ALA A 96 0.30 10.42 1.60
CA ALA A 96 1.66 10.89 1.42
C ALA A 96 2.39 11.13 2.75
N ALA A 97 1.71 11.70 3.76
CA ALA A 97 2.28 11.91 5.09
C ALA A 97 2.62 10.58 5.79
N MET A 98 1.73 9.58 5.70
CA MET A 98 1.99 8.24 6.26
C MET A 98 3.18 7.55 5.60
N PHE A 99 3.30 7.66 4.27
CA PHE A 99 4.45 7.12 3.54
C PHE A 99 5.74 7.90 3.84
N GLY A 100 5.68 9.23 3.92
CA GLY A 100 6.81 10.07 4.31
C GLY A 100 7.31 9.74 5.73
N GLN A 101 6.40 9.51 6.67
CA GLN A 101 6.75 9.05 8.03
C GLN A 101 7.44 7.68 7.99
N PHE A 102 6.99 6.78 7.12
CA PHE A 102 7.64 5.47 6.92
C PHE A 102 9.06 5.63 6.37
N LEU A 103 9.26 6.45 5.34
CA LEU A 103 10.57 6.74 4.76
C LEU A 103 11.52 7.37 5.77
N LEU A 104 11.05 8.38 6.51
CA LEU A 104 11.84 9.09 7.51
C LEU A 104 12.30 8.15 8.62
N THR A 105 11.41 7.29 9.10
CA THR A 105 11.73 6.28 10.12
C THR A 105 12.80 5.31 9.59
N ASN A 106 12.66 4.82 8.36
CA ASN A 106 13.65 3.92 7.76
C ASN A 106 15.02 4.60 7.59
N LEU A 107 15.04 5.87 7.19
CA LEU A 107 16.26 6.67 7.03
C LEU A 107 16.98 6.90 8.37
N LEU A 108 16.24 7.25 9.42
CA LEU A 108 16.79 7.53 10.76
C LEU A 108 17.42 6.29 11.38
N PHE A 109 16.81 5.12 11.23
CA PHE A 109 17.28 3.89 11.90
C PHE A 109 18.23 3.04 11.04
N LYS A 110 18.52 3.43 9.79
CA LYS A 110 19.42 2.72 8.82
C LYS A 110 19.20 1.21 8.74
N ARG A 111 18.01 0.73 9.12
CA ARG A 111 17.58 -0.66 9.06
C ARG A 111 16.15 -0.67 8.59
N ILE A 112 15.83 -1.59 7.68
CA ILE A 112 14.46 -1.92 7.31
C ILE A 112 13.83 -2.58 8.54
N MET A 113 13.27 -1.75 9.43
CA MET A 113 12.46 -2.23 10.53
C MET A 113 11.11 -2.66 9.96
N TYR A 114 10.76 -3.91 10.22
CA TYR A 114 9.42 -4.43 9.97
C TYR A 114 8.43 -3.63 10.82
N ASP A 115 7.65 -2.77 10.18
CA ASP A 115 6.69 -1.91 10.85
C ASP A 115 5.28 -2.48 10.63
N PRO A 116 4.73 -3.26 11.59
CA PRO A 116 3.45 -3.94 11.41
C PRO A 116 2.32 -2.95 11.15
N PHE A 117 2.39 -1.74 11.71
CA PHE A 117 1.36 -0.70 11.58
C PHE A 117 1.21 -0.16 10.16
N GLY A 118 2.33 0.07 9.46
CA GLY A 118 2.30 0.50 8.05
C GLY A 118 1.66 -0.55 7.13
N LYS A 119 1.87 -1.83 7.42
CA LYS A 119 1.28 -2.94 6.65
C LYS A 119 -0.23 -3.02 6.82
N TYR A 120 -0.76 -2.80 8.03
CA TYR A 120 -2.21 -2.73 8.27
C TYR A 120 -2.85 -1.54 7.55
N PHE A 121 -2.20 -0.38 7.58
CA PHE A 121 -2.68 0.80 6.87
C PHE A 121 -2.73 0.58 5.35
N GLY A 122 -1.67 0.01 4.75
CA GLY A 122 -1.66 -0.33 3.33
C GLY A 122 -2.79 -1.28 2.93
N ARG A 123 -3.02 -2.33 3.73
CA ARG A 123 -4.14 -3.27 3.50
C ARG A 123 -5.51 -2.58 3.59
N ALA A 124 -5.70 -1.68 4.56
CA ALA A 124 -6.93 -0.91 4.67
C ALA A 124 -7.17 -0.05 3.42
N LEU A 125 -6.12 0.54 2.85
CA LEU A 125 -6.22 1.31 1.60
C LEU A 125 -6.60 0.43 0.40
N PHE A 126 -6.00 -0.75 0.25
CA PHE A 126 -6.41 -1.70 -0.81
C PHE A 126 -7.89 -2.11 -0.68
N VAL A 127 -8.37 -2.36 0.54
CA VAL A 127 -9.78 -2.65 0.80
C VAL A 127 -10.66 -1.46 0.42
N ALA A 128 -10.27 -0.24 0.81
CA ALA A 128 -11.00 0.97 0.45
C ALA A 128 -11.08 1.18 -1.07
N ILE A 129 -10.00 0.94 -1.80
CA ILE A 129 -10.00 0.96 -3.27
C ILE A 129 -10.97 -0.08 -3.82
N GLY A 130 -10.92 -1.32 -3.34
CA GLY A 130 -11.82 -2.39 -3.78
C GLY A 130 -13.30 -2.04 -3.59
N ILE A 131 -13.65 -1.52 -2.41
CA ILE A 131 -15.02 -1.07 -2.10
C ILE A 131 -15.44 0.09 -3.02
N THR A 132 -14.55 1.06 -3.22
CA THR A 132 -14.81 2.22 -4.11
C THR A 132 -15.07 1.77 -5.54
N VAL A 133 -14.30 0.79 -6.03
CA VAL A 133 -14.46 0.28 -7.41
C VAL A 133 -15.79 -0.46 -7.59
N MET A 134 -16.23 -1.22 -6.59
CA MET A 134 -17.51 -1.93 -6.66
C MET A 134 -18.72 -1.00 -6.52
N MET A 135 -18.60 0.01 -5.65
CA MET A 135 -19.68 0.95 -5.35
C MET A 135 -19.14 2.38 -5.34
N PRO A 136 -18.99 3.02 -6.52
CA PRO A 136 -18.46 4.38 -6.64
C PRO A 136 -19.53 5.43 -6.28
N THR A 137 -20.13 5.29 -5.10
CA THR A 137 -21.11 6.24 -4.57
C THR A 137 -20.44 7.22 -3.61
N GLN A 138 -20.93 8.46 -3.59
CA GLN A 138 -20.34 9.53 -2.77
C GLN A 138 -20.37 9.19 -1.27
N THR A 139 -21.44 8.53 -0.80
CA THR A 139 -21.59 8.08 0.59
C THR A 139 -20.52 7.07 0.97
N VAL A 140 -20.22 6.11 0.10
CA VAL A 140 -19.16 5.12 0.33
C VAL A 140 -17.81 5.81 0.39
N CYS A 141 -17.50 6.72 -0.53
CA CYS A 141 -16.24 7.45 -0.54
C CYS A 141 -16.05 8.31 0.72
N MET A 142 -17.13 8.95 1.21
CA MET A 142 -17.10 9.72 2.46
C MET A 142 -16.79 8.81 3.66
N ILE A 143 -17.49 7.67 3.79
CA ILE A 143 -17.24 6.70 4.88
C ILE A 143 -15.80 6.18 4.80
N CYS A 144 -15.33 5.79 3.62
CA CYS A 144 -13.96 5.33 3.41
C CYS A 144 -12.94 6.41 3.77
N SER A 145 -13.17 7.68 3.41
CA SER A 145 -12.24 8.77 3.78
C SER A 145 -12.11 8.93 5.29
N ILE A 146 -13.22 8.83 6.02
CA ILE A 146 -13.24 8.90 7.49
C ILE A 146 -12.50 7.69 8.08
N LEU A 147 -12.74 6.48 7.56
CA LEU A 147 -12.04 5.27 8.00
C LEU A 147 -10.52 5.34 7.74
N ILE A 148 -10.11 5.90 6.60
CA ILE A 148 -8.70 6.13 6.27
C ILE A 148 -8.07 7.10 7.27
N LEU A 149 -8.78 8.16 7.65
CA LEU A 149 -8.30 9.11 8.65
C LEU A 149 -8.11 8.43 10.02
N PHE A 150 -9.09 7.65 10.48
CA PHE A 150 -8.97 6.90 11.72
C PHE A 150 -7.81 5.89 11.68
N ALA A 151 -7.66 5.16 10.58
CA ALA A 151 -6.56 4.22 10.38
C ALA A 151 -5.19 4.93 10.39
N ALA A 152 -5.10 6.11 9.77
CA ALA A 152 -3.88 6.92 9.75
C ALA A 152 -3.52 7.42 11.16
N ILE A 153 -4.49 7.94 11.91
CA ILE A 153 -4.29 8.39 13.30
C ILE A 153 -3.87 7.22 14.20
N GLY A 154 -4.53 6.07 14.08
CA GLY A 154 -4.18 4.85 14.81
C GLY A 154 -2.75 4.37 14.50
N SER A 155 -2.38 4.36 13.22
CA SER A 155 -1.02 3.99 12.79
C SER A 155 0.03 5.00 13.28
N ALA A 156 -0.25 6.30 13.17
CA ALA A 156 0.67 7.36 13.59
C ALA A 156 0.92 7.32 15.10
N SER A 157 -0.15 7.21 15.90
CA SER A 157 -0.09 7.16 17.36
C SER A 157 0.65 5.92 17.87
N ALA A 158 0.38 4.74 17.30
CA ALA A 158 1.11 3.53 17.64
C ALA A 158 2.62 3.64 17.38
N ARG A 159 2.99 4.32 16.29
CA ARG A 159 4.39 4.54 15.91
C ARG A 159 5.09 5.55 16.82
N LEU A 160 4.39 6.62 17.19
CA LEU A 160 4.86 7.58 18.19
C LEU A 160 5.12 6.91 19.54
N LEU A 161 4.20 6.06 20.00
CA LEU A 161 4.37 5.29 21.23
C LEU A 161 5.57 4.32 21.17
N PHE A 162 5.78 3.67 20.03
CA PHE A 162 6.94 2.78 19.82
C PHE A 162 8.26 3.54 19.90
N LEU A 163 8.36 4.69 19.21
CA LEU A 163 9.55 5.55 19.26
C LEU A 163 9.79 6.09 20.68
N TRP A 164 8.73 6.54 21.35
CA TRP A 164 8.81 7.09 22.70
C TRP A 164 9.28 6.05 23.74
N ARG A 165 8.72 4.83 23.72
CA ARG A 165 9.17 3.72 24.58
C ARG A 165 10.64 3.39 24.36
N ARG A 166 11.11 3.44 23.12
CA ARG A 166 12.49 3.11 22.77
C ARG A 166 13.50 4.18 23.20
N LEU A 167 13.12 5.45 23.14
CA LEU A 167 13.94 6.56 23.65
C LEU A 167 14.07 6.52 25.17
N ILE A 168 13.01 6.13 25.88
CA ILE A 168 13.01 6.06 27.36
C ILE A 168 13.80 4.85 27.88
N CYS A 169 13.71 3.67 27.25
CA CYS A 169 14.45 2.48 27.68
C CYS A 169 15.93 2.43 27.24
N SER A 170 16.44 3.49 26.60
CA SER A 170 17.83 3.60 26.16
C SER A 170 18.73 4.39 27.14
N ASN A 171 18.17 4.91 28.23
CA ASN A 171 18.87 5.52 29.37
C ASN A 171 18.69 4.64 30.61
#